data_AF-A0A2J7ZL69-F1
#
_entry.id   AF-A0A2J7ZL69-F1
#
_cell.length_a   1.000
_cell.length_b   1.000
_cell.length_c   1.000
_cell.angle_alpha   90.00
_cell.angle_beta   90.00
_cell.angle_gamma   90.00
#
_symmetry.space_group_name_H-M   'P 1'
#
loop_
_entity.id
_entity.type
_entity.pdbx_description
1 polymer ?
#
loop_
_entity_poly.entity_id
_entity_poly.type
_entity_poly.pdbx_seq_one_letter_code
_entity_poly.pdbx_strand_id
1 'polypeptide(L)'
;MIRNISLLCDKGVSDQCNVKAVRIMIKDGEVYLNSLHPNWRLGPHEFIGFLLELYETSKIYKLPDVEFAWNGDDDASSPTFDWKDRASSLAVTFHGGPFPLLAWSKSDKSMAQLVPYSGAFRCGDDSFDALLGHQEFIKQLAWDEKEKVAFGRWNEFCAPYYRIMPPLPSGERFPCPRVQLPKVSLQHLDLLVRGWLGRYLVSTDGWAISSKFDKYLLLGSTIIKAASSRFGFYYDALKPGEHYLSCLNASKDDIVDVVRWAQEHDEEAARIAANAQQFAEAHLHRGARLCYYRTLIEELGKRMRYTPSCEQRKLCLPLGTFLSFLSTYPFPQKKQVYPEVLSHYDNTSVPYADKFTADAIKSMLQDDKFWPWDTDIPPLDHQPYFPRRRRRAAAR
;
A
#
# COMPACT_ATOMS: atom_id res chain seq x y z
N MET A 1 14.17 2.68 24.08
CA MET A 1 13.97 1.55 23.14
C MET A 1 12.48 1.35 23.00
N ILE A 2 11.89 1.63 21.83
CA ILE A 2 10.48 1.27 21.61
C ILE A 2 10.42 -0.25 21.59
N ARG A 3 9.76 -0.79 22.61
CA ARG A 3 9.56 -2.22 22.79
C ARG A 3 8.27 -2.57 22.08
N ASN A 4 8.36 -3.54 21.18
CA ASN A 4 7.27 -4.37 20.70
C ASN A 4 6.54 -3.95 19.42
N ILE A 5 7.15 -4.28 18.29
CA ILE A 5 6.35 -4.84 17.18
C ILE A 5 5.80 -6.24 17.54
N SER A 6 6.42 -6.94 18.50
CA SER A 6 5.99 -8.23 19.04
C SER A 6 4.62 -8.26 19.68
N LEU A 7 4.03 -7.12 20.05
CA LEU A 7 2.66 -7.07 20.56
C LEU A 7 1.61 -7.27 19.46
N LEU A 8 2.03 -7.32 18.18
CA LEU A 8 1.20 -7.79 17.08
C LEU A 8 1.09 -9.32 17.03
N CYS A 9 1.89 -10.03 17.84
CA CYS A 9 2.16 -11.46 17.70
C CYS A 9 1.70 -12.23 18.93
N ASP A 10 0.39 -12.38 19.07
CA ASP A 10 -0.16 -13.37 19.99
C ASP A 10 0.20 -14.79 19.49
N LYS A 11 0.27 -15.75 20.42
CA LYS A 11 0.60 -17.16 20.16
C LYS A 11 -0.34 -17.82 19.14
N GLY A 12 -1.53 -17.25 18.93
CA GLY A 12 -2.51 -17.71 17.95
C GLY A 12 -2.33 -17.20 16.51
N VAL A 13 -1.38 -16.28 16.26
CA VAL A 13 -1.08 -15.69 14.94
C VAL A 13 0.43 -15.59 14.66
N SER A 14 1.25 -16.36 15.40
CA SER A 14 2.71 -16.33 15.30
C SER A 14 3.25 -16.72 13.92
N ASP A 15 2.53 -17.58 13.20
CA ASP A 15 2.78 -17.97 11.82
C ASP A 15 2.61 -16.81 10.82
N GLN A 16 1.75 -15.85 11.15
CA GLN A 16 1.47 -14.66 10.35
C GLN A 16 2.41 -13.50 10.67
N CYS A 17 3.07 -13.50 11.82
CA CYS A 17 3.91 -12.40 12.27
C CYS A 17 5.27 -12.31 11.59
N ASN A 18 5.85 -13.46 11.24
CA ASN A 18 7.19 -13.55 10.66
C ASN A 18 7.30 -12.94 9.25
N VAL A 19 6.18 -12.47 8.70
CA VAL A 19 6.08 -12.03 7.31
C VAL A 19 5.39 -10.70 7.09
N LYS A 20 4.89 -10.06 8.15
CA LYS A 20 3.97 -8.92 8.00
C LYS A 20 4.58 -7.55 8.26
N ALA A 21 5.72 -7.46 8.93
CA ALA A 21 6.30 -6.16 9.23
C ALA A 21 7.82 -6.15 9.13
N VAL A 22 8.41 -5.32 8.28
CA VAL A 22 9.88 -5.15 8.26
C VAL A 22 10.27 -3.89 9.01
N ARG A 23 11.23 -4.02 9.94
CA ARG A 23 11.75 -2.92 10.74
C ARG A 23 12.82 -2.18 9.96
N ILE A 24 12.70 -0.86 9.95
CA ILE A 24 13.58 0.03 9.21
C ILE A 24 13.98 1.16 10.13
N MET A 25 15.24 1.54 10.03
CA MET A 25 15.80 2.71 10.70
C MET A 25 16.41 3.62 9.65
N ILE A 26 16.33 4.92 9.90
CA ILE A 26 17.18 5.91 9.28
C ILE A 26 18.07 6.50 10.35
N LYS A 27 19.37 6.60 10.08
CA LYS A 27 20.37 7.19 10.97
C LYS A 27 21.36 7.99 10.15
N ASP A 28 21.48 9.29 10.45
CA ASP A 28 22.38 10.21 9.76
C ASP A 28 22.16 10.25 8.22
N GLY A 29 20.90 10.11 7.79
CA GLY A 29 20.52 10.05 6.38
C GLY A 29 20.74 8.70 5.68
N GLU A 30 21.33 7.71 6.36
CA GLU A 30 21.48 6.35 5.85
C GLU A 30 20.31 5.47 6.32
N VAL A 31 19.81 4.63 5.42
CA VAL A 31 18.68 3.73 5.70
C VAL A 31 19.21 2.33 6.00
N TYR A 32 18.68 1.69 7.03
CA TYR A 32 19.07 0.37 7.49
C TYR A 32 17.86 -0.53 7.67
N LEU A 33 17.97 -1.77 7.20
CA LEU A 33 17.03 -2.84 7.52
C LEU A 33 17.43 -3.49 8.85
N ASN A 34 16.48 -3.54 9.79
CA ASN A 34 16.66 -4.18 11.10
C ASN A 34 15.92 -5.52 11.21
N SER A 35 15.13 -5.87 10.20
CA SER A 35 14.69 -7.23 9.92
C SER A 35 14.57 -7.42 8.41
N LEU A 36 14.44 -8.66 7.96
CA LEU A 36 14.22 -9.01 6.56
C LEU A 36 12.89 -9.75 6.40
N HIS A 37 12.28 -9.64 5.22
CA HIS A 37 11.32 -10.65 4.81
C HIS A 37 12.04 -11.98 4.53
N PRO A 38 11.39 -13.12 4.77
CA PRO A 38 11.91 -14.38 4.26
C PRO A 38 11.97 -14.37 2.74
N ASN A 39 12.89 -15.14 2.16
CA ASN A 39 13.10 -15.18 0.70
C ASN A 39 11.82 -15.46 -0.11
N TRP A 40 10.92 -16.32 0.39
CA TRP A 40 9.65 -16.67 -0.25
C TRP A 40 8.59 -15.56 -0.18
N ARG A 41 8.84 -14.48 0.58
CA ARG A 41 8.05 -13.24 0.61
C ARG A 41 8.72 -12.07 -0.11
N LEU A 42 9.93 -12.23 -0.63
CA LEU A 42 10.54 -11.22 -1.49
C LEU A 42 9.81 -11.18 -2.83
N GLY A 43 8.63 -10.55 -2.82
CA GLY A 43 7.86 -10.20 -4.01
C GLY A 43 8.48 -8.99 -4.70
N PRO A 44 8.41 -8.92 -6.05
CA PRO A 44 9.16 -7.95 -6.82
C PRO A 44 8.62 -6.50 -6.77
N HIS A 45 7.44 -6.25 -6.18
CA HIS A 45 6.72 -5.00 -6.41
C HIS A 45 6.59 -4.13 -5.14
N GLU A 46 5.75 -4.51 -4.17
CA GLU A 46 5.32 -3.65 -3.06
C GLU A 46 6.50 -3.19 -2.20
N PHE A 47 7.21 -4.15 -1.61
CA PHE A 47 8.28 -3.88 -0.66
C PHE A 47 9.48 -3.25 -1.35
N ILE A 48 9.87 -3.81 -2.49
CA ILE A 48 11.04 -3.36 -3.25
C ILE A 48 10.83 -1.93 -3.75
N GLY A 49 9.67 -1.62 -4.33
CA GLY A 49 9.37 -0.25 -4.75
C GLY A 49 9.42 0.73 -3.58
N PHE A 50 8.88 0.34 -2.43
CA PHE A 50 8.93 1.14 -1.21
C PHE A 50 10.39 1.41 -0.78
N LEU A 51 11.23 0.37 -0.78
CA LEU A 51 12.65 0.49 -0.45
C LEU A 51 13.40 1.42 -1.42
N LEU A 52 13.10 1.34 -2.71
CA LEU A 52 13.72 2.20 -3.73
C LEU A 52 13.39 3.68 -3.51
N GLU A 53 12.11 4.03 -3.34
CA GLU A 53 11.71 5.42 -3.10
C GLU A 53 12.17 5.94 -1.73
N LEU A 54 12.18 5.10 -0.69
CA LEU A 54 12.72 5.47 0.62
C LEU A 54 14.23 5.76 0.55
N TYR A 55 15.00 4.87 -0.09
CA TYR A 55 16.45 5.04 -0.25
C TYR A 55 16.77 6.32 -1.02
N GLU A 56 16.11 6.51 -2.16
CA GLU A 56 16.24 7.70 -2.99
C GLU A 56 15.87 8.98 -2.24
N THR A 57 14.74 9.00 -1.52
CA THR A 57 14.33 10.14 -0.69
C THR A 57 15.41 10.45 0.36
N SER A 58 15.94 9.43 1.02
CA SER A 58 16.99 9.61 2.04
C SER A 58 18.28 10.18 1.47
N LYS A 59 18.70 9.73 0.28
CA LYS A 59 19.91 10.23 -0.38
C LYS A 59 19.75 11.68 -0.87
N ILE A 60 18.56 12.07 -1.33
CA ILE A 60 18.29 13.45 -1.77
C ILE A 60 18.20 14.41 -0.58
N TYR A 61 17.44 14.05 0.45
CA TYR A 61 17.04 14.99 1.50
C TYR A 61 17.77 14.82 2.84
N LYS A 62 18.57 13.75 3.00
CA LYS A 62 19.17 13.36 4.30
C LYS A 62 18.12 13.28 5.39
N LEU A 63 17.26 12.27 5.28
CA LEU A 63 16.13 12.09 6.20
C LEU A 63 16.60 11.96 7.67
N PRO A 64 15.80 12.45 8.64
CA PRO A 64 16.18 12.47 10.04
C PRO A 64 16.22 11.08 10.66
N ASP A 65 16.86 11.01 11.83
CA ASP A 65 16.92 9.83 12.67
C ASP A 65 15.51 9.36 13.08
N VAL A 66 15.12 8.17 12.60
CA VAL A 66 13.81 7.58 12.88
C VAL A 66 13.87 6.06 12.85
N GLU A 67 12.97 5.40 13.54
CA GLU A 67 12.66 3.99 13.26
C GLU A 67 11.16 3.76 13.15
N PHE A 68 10.79 2.85 12.26
CA PHE A 68 9.41 2.50 11.94
C PHE A 68 9.38 1.08 11.35
N ALA A 69 8.19 0.57 11.08
CA ALA A 69 8.03 -0.65 10.29
C ALA A 69 7.22 -0.41 9.04
N TRP A 70 7.46 -1.25 8.05
CA TRP A 70 6.65 -1.36 6.85
C TRP A 70 5.75 -2.58 6.92
N ASN A 71 4.46 -2.42 6.66
CA ASN A 71 3.48 -3.49 6.56
C ASN A 71 3.62 -4.25 5.23
N GLY A 72 3.93 -5.53 5.30
CA GLY A 72 4.11 -6.43 4.16
C GLY A 72 2.92 -7.24 3.71
N ASP A 73 1.74 -6.95 4.25
CA ASP A 73 0.47 -7.41 3.69
C ASP A 73 -0.12 -6.36 2.72
N ASP A 74 -1.09 -6.77 1.92
CA ASP A 74 -1.80 -5.87 1.02
C ASP A 74 -2.56 -4.76 1.79
N ASP A 75 -3.12 -5.09 2.96
CA ASP A 75 -3.98 -4.19 3.73
C ASP A 75 -3.55 -4.16 5.21
N ALA A 76 -3.25 -2.96 5.72
CA ALA A 76 -2.92 -2.75 7.14
C ALA A 76 -4.16 -2.70 8.06
N SER A 77 -5.32 -3.14 7.58
CA SER A 77 -6.58 -3.22 8.35
C SER A 77 -6.88 -4.62 8.89
N SER A 78 -5.92 -5.55 8.84
CA SER A 78 -6.02 -6.86 9.50
C SER A 78 -6.45 -6.68 10.97
N PRO A 79 -7.22 -7.61 11.59
CA PRO A 79 -7.55 -7.56 13.02
C PRO A 79 -6.33 -7.45 13.94
N THR A 80 -5.15 -7.86 13.46
CA THR A 80 -3.85 -7.62 14.10
C THR A 80 -3.60 -6.13 14.39
N PHE A 81 -4.26 -5.25 13.64
CA PHE A 81 -4.16 -3.79 13.67
C PHE A 81 -5.54 -3.10 13.84
N ASP A 82 -6.61 -3.81 14.26
CA ASP A 82 -7.92 -3.19 14.56
C ASP A 82 -7.94 -2.71 16.02
N TRP A 83 -8.05 -1.40 16.21
CA TRP A 83 -7.95 -0.75 17.53
C TRP A 83 -9.26 -0.10 18.02
N LYS A 84 -10.37 -0.25 17.27
CA LYS A 84 -11.63 0.48 17.55
C LYS A 84 -12.23 0.21 18.94
N ASP A 85 -12.04 -0.99 19.50
CA ASP A 85 -12.52 -1.35 20.86
C ASP A 85 -11.43 -1.26 21.95
N ARG A 86 -10.24 -0.76 21.61
CA ARG A 86 -9.08 -0.74 22.52
C ARG A 86 -8.73 0.65 23.07
N ALA A 87 -9.37 1.71 22.58
CA ALA A 87 -9.08 3.08 23.02
C ALA A 87 -9.37 3.34 24.51
N SER A 88 -10.41 2.71 25.09
CA SER A 88 -10.76 2.85 26.51
C SER A 88 -9.95 1.93 27.43
N SER A 89 -9.41 0.82 26.93
CA SER A 89 -8.53 -0.10 27.68
C SER A 89 -7.04 0.20 27.50
N LEU A 90 -6.68 1.03 26.52
CA LEU A 90 -5.34 1.59 26.31
C LEU A 90 -5.16 2.97 26.95
N ALA A 91 -6.08 3.38 27.82
CA ALA A 91 -5.86 4.52 28.69
C ALA A 91 -4.60 4.27 29.55
N VAL A 92 -3.47 4.76 29.05
CA VAL A 92 -2.34 5.27 29.84
C VAL A 92 -1.43 4.24 30.54
N THR A 93 -1.25 3.03 30.01
CA THR A 93 -0.12 2.15 30.44
C THR A 93 0.63 1.50 29.28
N PHE A 94 0.73 2.19 28.14
CA PHE A 94 1.77 1.92 27.16
C PHE A 94 2.96 2.84 27.48
N HIS A 95 4.09 2.29 27.94
CA HIS A 95 5.34 3.04 28.03
C HIS A 95 5.88 3.31 26.61
N GLY A 96 5.21 4.14 25.80
CA GLY A 96 5.74 4.59 24.49
C GLY A 96 4.79 4.83 23.29
N GLY A 97 3.48 4.56 23.37
CA GLY A 97 2.56 4.63 22.21
C GLY A 97 2.79 3.58 21.11
N PRO A 98 1.88 3.44 20.12
CA PRO A 98 2.02 2.45 19.05
C PRO A 98 3.27 2.73 18.20
N PHE A 99 4.06 1.68 17.90
CA PHE A 99 5.22 1.78 17.00
C PHE A 99 4.78 2.27 15.61
N PRO A 100 5.47 3.26 14.99
CA PRO A 100 5.08 3.76 13.68
C PRO A 100 5.06 2.63 12.64
N LEU A 101 3.89 2.39 12.04
CA LEU A 101 3.69 1.43 10.97
C LEU A 101 3.33 2.17 9.69
N LEU A 102 4.08 1.92 8.62
CA LEU A 102 3.84 2.44 7.28
C LEU A 102 3.14 1.39 6.44
N ALA A 103 2.15 1.79 5.66
CA ALA A 103 1.42 0.89 4.77
C ALA A 103 0.94 1.62 3.52
N TRP A 104 0.77 0.91 2.41
CA TRP A 104 0.30 1.51 1.16
C TRP A 104 -1.22 1.58 1.04
N SER A 105 -1.94 0.80 1.85
CA SER A 105 -3.40 0.78 1.91
C SER A 105 -3.88 0.56 3.34
N LYS A 106 -4.98 1.21 3.70
CA LYS A 106 -5.66 1.02 4.98
C LYS A 106 -7.14 1.32 4.92
N SER A 107 -7.81 1.21 6.06
CA SER A 107 -9.17 1.70 6.34
C SER A 107 -9.17 2.55 7.60
N ASP A 108 -10.32 3.13 7.94
CA ASP A 108 -10.53 3.91 9.18
C ASP A 108 -10.33 3.10 10.47
N LYS A 109 -10.10 1.79 10.36
CA LYS A 109 -9.78 0.93 11.51
C LYS A 109 -8.29 0.90 11.84
N SER A 110 -7.44 1.33 10.92
CA SER A 110 -5.99 1.19 11.02
C SER A 110 -5.32 2.54 11.30
N MET A 111 -4.36 2.51 12.24
CA MET A 111 -3.50 3.66 12.56
C MET A 111 -2.23 3.73 11.68
N ALA A 112 -2.08 2.83 10.70
CA ALA A 112 -0.93 2.87 9.81
C ALA A 112 -0.84 4.22 9.09
N GLN A 113 0.37 4.73 8.94
CA GLN A 113 0.64 5.92 8.15
C GLN A 113 0.78 5.51 6.70
N LEU A 114 0.04 6.21 5.83
CA LEU A 114 0.00 5.86 4.42
C LEU A 114 1.28 6.28 3.72
N VAL A 115 1.82 5.40 2.89
CA VAL A 115 2.91 5.67 1.94
C VAL A 115 2.45 5.30 0.52
N PRO A 116 3.10 5.80 -0.54
CA PRO A 116 2.84 5.34 -1.90
C PRO A 116 2.97 3.83 -2.06
N TYR A 117 2.13 3.23 -2.93
CA TYR A 117 2.37 1.89 -3.44
C TYR A 117 3.49 1.94 -4.48
N SER A 118 4.70 2.27 -4.03
CA SER A 118 5.84 2.61 -4.89
C SER A 118 6.18 1.54 -5.93
N GLY A 119 5.88 0.27 -5.65
CA GLY A 119 5.98 -0.82 -6.63
C GLY A 119 5.16 -0.59 -7.89
N ALA A 120 3.89 -0.19 -7.74
CA ALA A 120 3.02 0.13 -8.87
C ALA A 120 3.42 1.43 -9.59
N PHE A 121 4.03 2.36 -8.85
CA PHE A 121 4.48 3.63 -9.42
C PHE A 121 5.76 3.48 -10.24
N ARG A 122 6.72 2.67 -9.76
CA ARG A 122 8.07 2.59 -10.33
C ARG A 122 8.38 1.30 -11.09
N CYS A 123 7.83 0.17 -10.67
CA CYS A 123 8.25 -1.14 -11.17
C CYS A 123 7.28 -1.64 -12.23
N GLY A 124 7.74 -1.82 -13.47
CA GLY A 124 6.82 -2.07 -14.58
C GLY A 124 7.12 -1.24 -15.80
N ASP A 125 7.17 -1.85 -16.99
CA ASP A 125 6.98 -1.12 -18.25
C ASP A 125 5.56 -0.54 -18.35
N ASP A 126 4.63 -1.07 -17.54
CA ASP A 126 3.26 -0.58 -17.37
C ASP A 126 3.07 0.18 -16.04
N SER A 127 4.15 0.57 -15.36
CA SER A 127 4.08 1.35 -14.11
C SER A 127 3.50 2.74 -14.34
N PHE A 128 3.09 3.43 -13.26
CA PHE A 128 2.61 4.81 -13.37
C PHE A 128 3.67 5.72 -14.01
N ASP A 129 4.93 5.63 -13.59
CA ASP A 129 6.00 6.48 -14.11
C ASP A 129 6.29 6.18 -15.60
N ALA A 130 6.22 4.91 -16.01
CA ALA A 130 6.33 4.54 -17.42
C ALA A 130 5.18 5.14 -18.25
N LEU A 131 3.93 5.03 -17.76
CA LEU A 131 2.77 5.62 -18.43
C LEU A 131 2.86 7.15 -18.49
N LEU A 132 3.29 7.79 -17.40
CA LEU A 132 3.52 9.24 -17.35
C LEU A 132 4.59 9.68 -18.37
N GLY A 133 5.65 8.87 -18.57
CA GLY A 133 6.65 9.10 -19.62
C GLY A 133 6.10 8.99 -21.05
N HIS A 134 4.96 8.33 -21.23
CA HIS A 134 4.25 8.18 -22.52
C HIS A 134 3.04 9.10 -22.65
N GLN A 135 2.92 10.13 -21.81
CA GLN A 135 1.70 10.91 -21.71
C GLN A 135 1.34 11.67 -22.99
N GLU A 136 2.33 12.13 -23.76
CA GLU A 136 2.11 12.73 -25.08
C GLU A 136 1.40 11.75 -26.04
N PHE A 137 1.75 10.47 -26.00
CA PHE A 137 1.07 9.44 -26.81
C PHE A 137 -0.34 9.14 -26.28
N ILE A 138 -0.51 9.06 -24.95
CA ILE A 138 -1.83 8.83 -24.33
C ILE A 138 -2.81 9.96 -24.66
N LYS A 139 -2.34 11.21 -24.71
CA LYS A 139 -3.12 12.39 -25.06
C LYS A 139 -3.47 12.50 -26.55
N GLN A 140 -2.84 11.72 -27.43
CA GLN A 140 -3.19 11.69 -28.86
C GLN A 140 -4.57 11.05 -29.11
N LEU A 141 -5.01 10.13 -28.25
CA LEU A 141 -6.35 9.57 -28.34
C LEU A 141 -7.34 10.55 -27.72
N ALA A 142 -8.00 11.33 -28.57
CA ALA A 142 -8.93 12.37 -28.15
C ALA A 142 -10.18 11.78 -27.47
N TRP A 143 -10.86 12.60 -26.65
CA TRP A 143 -12.05 12.18 -25.92
C TRP A 143 -13.16 11.66 -26.85
N ASP A 144 -13.33 12.32 -28.00
CA ASP A 144 -14.34 12.00 -28.99
C ASP A 144 -14.07 10.65 -29.71
N GLU A 145 -12.80 10.27 -29.85
CA GLU A 145 -12.36 9.00 -30.44
C GLU A 145 -12.55 7.78 -29.51
N LYS A 146 -12.71 8.00 -28.20
CA LYS A 146 -12.96 6.91 -27.24
C LYS A 146 -14.41 6.43 -27.36
N GLU A 147 -14.62 5.12 -27.27
CA GLU A 147 -15.97 4.53 -27.30
C GLU A 147 -16.80 4.98 -26.08
N LYS A 148 -18.08 5.33 -26.29
CA LYS A 148 -19.02 5.78 -25.25
C LYS A 148 -19.52 4.64 -24.35
N VAL A 149 -18.66 3.72 -23.97
CA VAL A 149 -18.97 2.58 -23.11
C VAL A 149 -18.11 2.59 -21.86
N ALA A 150 -18.63 2.03 -20.78
CA ALA A 150 -17.85 1.72 -19.61
C ALA A 150 -17.06 0.43 -19.82
N PHE A 151 -15.82 0.45 -19.38
CA PHE A 151 -14.90 -0.66 -19.52
C PHE A 151 -14.30 -1.03 -18.17
N GLY A 152 -14.24 -2.32 -17.86
CA GLY A 152 -13.51 -2.81 -16.71
C GLY A 152 -13.02 -4.24 -16.86
N ARG A 153 -11.80 -4.49 -16.35
CA ARG A 153 -11.21 -5.83 -16.29
C ARG A 153 -10.62 -6.08 -14.91
N TRP A 154 -11.08 -7.12 -14.23
CA TRP A 154 -10.58 -7.56 -12.94
C TRP A 154 -10.65 -9.09 -12.82
N ASN A 155 -9.90 -9.64 -11.89
CA ASN A 155 -10.02 -11.06 -11.53
C ASN A 155 -11.25 -11.23 -10.63
N GLU A 156 -12.02 -12.28 -10.84
CA GLU A 156 -13.21 -12.60 -10.04
C GLU A 156 -12.78 -13.23 -8.70
N PHE A 157 -12.59 -12.38 -7.69
CA PHE A 157 -12.40 -12.80 -6.29
C PHE A 157 -13.04 -11.77 -5.35
N CYS A 158 -13.18 -12.12 -4.07
CA CYS A 158 -13.73 -11.21 -3.09
C CYS A 158 -12.89 -11.10 -1.82
N ALA A 159 -12.48 -9.87 -1.51
CA ALA A 159 -11.84 -9.58 -0.24
C ALA A 159 -12.85 -9.69 0.92
N PRO A 160 -12.46 -10.28 2.07
CA PRO A 160 -13.35 -10.48 3.21
C PRO A 160 -13.99 -9.20 3.75
N TYR A 161 -13.34 -8.04 3.62
CA TYR A 161 -13.86 -6.78 4.17
C TYR A 161 -15.18 -6.33 3.51
N TYR A 162 -15.45 -6.73 2.26
CA TYR A 162 -16.74 -6.43 1.62
C TYR A 162 -17.92 -7.09 2.37
N ARG A 163 -17.69 -8.20 3.08
CA ARG A 163 -18.74 -8.91 3.82
C ARG A 163 -19.24 -8.16 5.05
N ILE A 164 -18.42 -7.23 5.57
CA ILE A 164 -18.68 -6.43 6.78
C ILE A 164 -18.92 -4.95 6.47
N MET A 165 -18.94 -4.57 5.18
CA MET A 165 -19.39 -3.25 4.76
C MET A 165 -20.86 -3.04 5.17
N PRO A 166 -21.26 -1.80 5.52
CA PRO A 166 -22.65 -1.48 5.79
C PRO A 166 -23.53 -1.75 4.56
N PRO A 167 -24.83 -2.08 4.73
CA PRO A 167 -25.77 -2.17 3.63
C PRO A 167 -25.78 -0.91 2.76
N LEU A 168 -26.12 -1.07 1.49
CA LEU A 168 -26.32 0.04 0.56
C LEU A 168 -27.57 0.84 0.96
N PRO A 169 -27.69 2.11 0.55
CA PRO A 169 -28.91 2.89 0.77
C PRO A 169 -30.19 2.23 0.24
N SER A 170 -30.10 1.41 -0.81
CA SER A 170 -31.22 0.57 -1.30
C SER A 170 -31.72 -0.48 -0.29
N GLY A 171 -31.04 -0.68 0.83
CA GLY A 171 -31.30 -1.72 1.82
C GLY A 171 -30.65 -3.06 1.50
N GLU A 172 -30.06 -3.21 0.32
CA GLU A 172 -29.37 -4.42 -0.09
C GLU A 172 -28.02 -4.58 0.62
N ARG A 173 -27.59 -5.83 0.80
CA ARG A 173 -26.23 -6.09 1.30
C ARG A 173 -25.20 -5.56 0.30
N PHE A 174 -24.17 -4.89 0.81
CA PHE A 174 -23.05 -4.43 -0.01
C PHE A 174 -22.44 -5.62 -0.78
N PRO A 175 -22.50 -5.61 -2.13
CA PRO A 175 -22.02 -6.72 -2.91
C PRO A 175 -20.50 -6.63 -3.07
N CYS A 176 -19.88 -7.75 -3.43
CA CYS A 176 -18.50 -7.69 -3.88
C CYS A 176 -18.42 -7.11 -5.29
N PRO A 177 -17.74 -5.98 -5.55
CA PRO A 177 -17.75 -5.33 -6.86
C PRO A 177 -17.25 -6.26 -7.97
N ARG A 178 -16.19 -7.03 -7.68
CA ARG A 178 -15.55 -7.96 -8.63
C ARG A 178 -16.40 -9.19 -8.97
N VAL A 179 -17.48 -9.44 -8.23
CA VAL A 179 -18.46 -10.51 -8.49
C VAL A 179 -19.77 -9.95 -9.05
N GLN A 180 -20.16 -8.74 -8.63
CA GLN A 180 -21.42 -8.12 -9.03
C GLN A 180 -21.33 -7.48 -10.40
N LEU A 181 -20.33 -6.65 -10.65
CA LEU A 181 -20.19 -5.92 -11.92
C LEU A 181 -20.10 -6.85 -13.14
N PRO A 182 -19.46 -8.04 -13.09
CA PRO A 182 -19.63 -9.08 -14.10
C PRO A 182 -21.08 -9.39 -14.50
N LYS A 183 -21.96 -9.52 -13.51
CA LYS A 183 -23.37 -9.90 -13.72
C LYS A 183 -24.14 -8.75 -14.36
N VAL A 184 -23.90 -7.52 -13.88
CA VAL A 184 -24.47 -6.30 -14.46
C VAL A 184 -24.02 -6.11 -15.90
N SER A 185 -22.74 -6.32 -16.19
CA SER A 185 -22.17 -6.23 -17.55
C SER A 185 -22.86 -7.19 -18.53
N LEU A 186 -23.13 -8.44 -18.12
CA LEU A 186 -23.84 -9.41 -18.97
C LEU A 186 -25.29 -9.00 -19.29
N GLN A 187 -25.90 -8.15 -18.47
CA GLN A 187 -27.26 -7.64 -18.67
C GLN A 187 -27.29 -6.32 -19.46
N HIS A 188 -26.14 -5.62 -19.56
CA HIS A 188 -25.99 -4.28 -20.13
C HIS A 188 -24.73 -4.18 -20.99
N LEU A 189 -24.59 -5.08 -21.98
CA LEU A 189 -23.41 -5.13 -22.86
C LEU A 189 -23.25 -3.87 -23.74
N ASP A 190 -24.33 -3.11 -23.92
CA ASP A 190 -24.35 -1.81 -24.59
C ASP A 190 -23.71 -0.68 -23.75
N LEU A 191 -23.66 -0.85 -22.43
CA LEU A 191 -23.17 0.15 -21.49
C LEU A 191 -21.85 -0.24 -20.82
N LEU A 192 -21.65 -1.52 -20.51
CA LEU A 192 -20.52 -2.02 -19.74
C LEU A 192 -19.89 -3.26 -20.39
N VAL A 193 -18.72 -3.08 -20.99
CA VAL A 193 -18.00 -4.12 -21.74
C VAL A 193 -16.69 -4.56 -21.07
N ARG A 194 -16.19 -5.74 -21.47
CA ARG A 194 -14.90 -6.30 -21.02
C ARG A 194 -13.75 -6.08 -22.04
N GLY A 195 -13.86 -5.08 -22.94
CA GLY A 195 -12.97 -4.80 -24.10
C GLY A 195 -11.69 -3.99 -23.82
N TRP A 196 -11.34 -3.01 -24.67
CA TRP A 196 -10.21 -2.09 -24.44
C TRP A 196 -10.64 -0.64 -24.72
N LEU A 197 -10.20 0.30 -23.86
CA LEU A 197 -10.27 1.77 -24.04
C LEU A 197 -11.67 2.37 -24.27
N GLY A 198 -12.47 2.44 -23.20
CA GLY A 198 -13.71 3.24 -23.16
C GLY A 198 -13.49 4.66 -22.62
N ARG A 199 -14.47 5.54 -22.86
CA ARG A 199 -14.58 6.84 -22.19
C ARG A 199 -14.70 6.69 -20.68
N TYR A 200 -15.27 5.59 -20.20
CA TYR A 200 -15.48 5.36 -18.78
C TYR A 200 -14.70 4.13 -18.30
N LEU A 201 -13.81 4.28 -17.32
CA LEU A 201 -12.99 3.21 -16.78
C LEU A 201 -13.48 2.80 -15.39
N VAL A 202 -13.93 1.55 -15.26
CA VAL A 202 -14.46 1.02 -14.01
C VAL A 202 -13.33 0.48 -13.14
N SER A 203 -13.13 1.11 -11.98
CA SER A 203 -12.11 0.74 -11.01
C SER A 203 -12.70 0.02 -9.81
N THR A 204 -12.15 -1.15 -9.48
CA THR A 204 -12.53 -1.94 -8.30
C THR A 204 -11.32 -2.27 -7.44
N ASP A 205 -11.48 -2.13 -6.13
CA ASP A 205 -10.46 -2.54 -5.17
C ASP A 205 -10.45 -4.08 -5.02
N GLY A 206 -9.28 -4.61 -4.68
CA GLY A 206 -9.04 -6.04 -4.46
C GLY A 206 -8.95 -6.36 -2.97
N TRP A 207 -7.90 -7.10 -2.57
CA TRP A 207 -7.53 -7.28 -1.16
C TRP A 207 -7.29 -5.96 -0.42
N ALA A 208 -6.86 -4.95 -1.17
CA ALA A 208 -6.61 -3.57 -0.77
C ALA A 208 -7.01 -2.62 -1.92
N ILE A 209 -6.57 -1.36 -1.88
CA ILE A 209 -6.71 -0.46 -3.04
C ILE A 209 -6.06 -1.06 -4.30
N SER A 210 -6.54 -0.67 -5.48
CA SER A 210 -5.97 -1.17 -6.74
C SER A 210 -5.02 -0.17 -7.39
N SER A 211 -3.81 -0.60 -7.72
CA SER A 211 -2.87 0.17 -8.55
C SER A 211 -3.38 0.50 -9.96
N LYS A 212 -4.45 -0.15 -10.43
CA LYS A 212 -5.12 0.24 -11.67
C LYS A 212 -5.75 1.62 -11.54
N PHE A 213 -6.23 1.98 -10.35
CA PHE A 213 -6.81 3.30 -10.11
C PHE A 213 -5.76 4.38 -10.33
N ASP A 214 -4.55 4.22 -9.77
CA ASP A 214 -3.41 5.12 -9.98
C ASP A 214 -3.18 5.36 -11.48
N LYS A 215 -3.13 4.28 -12.27
CA LYS A 215 -2.87 4.33 -13.72
C LYS A 215 -4.03 4.91 -14.51
N TYR A 216 -5.28 4.60 -14.14
CA TYR A 216 -6.47 5.08 -14.84
C TYR A 216 -6.61 6.60 -14.78
N LEU A 217 -6.11 7.24 -13.72
CA LEU A 217 -6.08 8.70 -13.64
C LEU A 217 -5.31 9.33 -14.82
N LEU A 218 -4.29 8.66 -15.38
CA LEU A 218 -3.50 9.20 -16.50
C LEU A 218 -4.16 9.07 -17.87
N LEU A 219 -5.17 8.20 -18.04
CA LEU A 219 -5.61 7.74 -19.37
C LEU A 219 -6.59 8.68 -20.10
N GLY A 220 -6.95 9.81 -19.49
CA GLY A 220 -7.90 10.77 -20.07
C GLY A 220 -9.30 10.18 -20.30
N SER A 221 -9.70 9.23 -19.47
CA SER A 221 -11.03 8.64 -19.42
C SER A 221 -11.65 8.93 -18.05
N THR A 222 -12.98 9.09 -17.98
CA THR A 222 -13.67 9.30 -16.70
C THR A 222 -13.60 8.00 -15.90
N ILE A 223 -13.09 8.05 -14.68
CA ILE A 223 -13.05 6.85 -13.84
C ILE A 223 -14.38 6.70 -13.10
N ILE A 224 -14.96 5.51 -13.12
CA ILE A 224 -16.07 5.10 -12.25
C ILE A 224 -15.50 4.19 -11.17
N LYS A 225 -15.31 4.71 -9.95
CA LYS A 225 -14.74 3.97 -8.83
C LYS A 225 -15.85 3.32 -7.99
N ALA A 226 -15.80 2.00 -7.87
CA ALA A 226 -16.63 1.27 -6.92
C ALA A 226 -16.29 1.66 -5.48
N ALA A 227 -17.33 1.88 -4.67
CA ALA A 227 -17.19 2.20 -3.26
C ALA A 227 -16.40 1.11 -2.51
N SER A 228 -15.59 1.56 -1.56
CA SER A 228 -14.66 0.73 -0.80
C SER A 228 -14.38 1.40 0.53
N SER A 229 -14.05 0.61 1.55
CA SER A 229 -13.55 1.12 2.82
C SER A 229 -12.02 1.28 2.83
N ARG A 230 -11.35 1.02 1.70
CA ARG A 230 -9.90 1.09 1.57
C ARG A 230 -9.46 2.34 0.83
N PHE A 231 -8.41 2.95 1.34
CA PHE A 231 -7.84 4.18 0.79
C PHE A 231 -6.32 4.21 0.89
N GLY A 232 -5.71 4.97 -0.02
CA GLY A 232 -4.29 5.21 -0.14
C GLY A 232 -3.90 6.67 0.11
N PHE A 233 -2.60 6.96 0.04
CA PHE A 233 -2.03 8.24 0.51
C PHE A 233 -2.57 9.51 -0.17
N TYR A 234 -3.09 9.41 -1.40
CA TYR A 234 -3.60 10.55 -2.17
C TYR A 234 -5.13 10.62 -2.22
N TYR A 235 -5.84 9.62 -1.67
CA TYR A 235 -7.28 9.46 -1.88
C TYR A 235 -8.08 10.65 -1.33
N ASP A 236 -7.66 11.23 -0.21
CA ASP A 236 -8.33 12.38 0.42
C ASP A 236 -8.29 13.65 -0.45
N ALA A 237 -7.34 13.73 -1.39
CA ALA A 237 -7.23 14.84 -2.33
C ALA A 237 -8.09 14.65 -3.59
N LEU A 238 -8.53 13.42 -3.86
CA LEU A 238 -9.50 13.14 -4.93
C LEU A 238 -10.92 13.37 -4.44
N LYS A 239 -11.76 13.89 -5.33
CA LYS A 239 -13.16 14.23 -5.03
C LYS A 239 -14.11 13.60 -6.04
N PRO A 240 -15.17 12.91 -5.58
CA PRO A 240 -16.28 12.47 -6.42
C PRO A 240 -16.91 13.65 -7.18
N GLY A 241 -17.25 13.46 -8.45
CA GLY A 241 -17.82 14.50 -9.34
C GLY A 241 -16.83 15.54 -9.85
N GLU A 242 -15.61 15.59 -9.30
CA GLU A 242 -14.53 16.47 -9.79
C GLU A 242 -13.45 15.66 -10.51
N HIS A 243 -13.05 14.52 -9.94
CA HIS A 243 -11.97 13.68 -10.47
C HIS A 243 -12.46 12.27 -10.89
N TYR A 244 -13.56 11.79 -10.33
CA TYR A 244 -14.11 10.48 -10.66
C TYR A 244 -15.60 10.40 -10.32
N LEU A 245 -16.32 9.45 -10.91
CA LEU A 245 -17.69 9.10 -10.57
C LEU A 245 -17.71 7.89 -9.64
N SER A 246 -18.68 7.82 -8.74
CA SER A 246 -18.80 6.71 -7.78
C SER A 246 -19.92 5.75 -8.17
N CYS A 247 -19.73 4.45 -7.92
CA CYS A 247 -20.79 3.43 -7.97
C CYS A 247 -20.72 2.53 -6.73
N LEU A 248 -21.73 1.66 -6.57
CA LEU A 248 -21.99 0.87 -5.37
C LEU A 248 -22.13 1.74 -4.12
N ASN A 249 -22.80 2.88 -4.27
CA ASN A 249 -23.07 3.81 -3.19
C ASN A 249 -24.56 4.16 -3.06
N ALA A 250 -25.41 3.73 -4.00
CA ALA A 250 -26.86 3.83 -3.93
C ALA A 250 -27.53 2.43 -3.95
N SER A 251 -27.17 1.59 -4.92
CA SER A 251 -27.68 0.22 -5.09
C SER A 251 -26.60 -0.71 -5.66
N LYS A 252 -26.87 -2.01 -5.75
CA LYS A 252 -25.88 -2.97 -6.27
C LYS A 252 -25.63 -2.84 -7.78
N ASP A 253 -26.53 -2.15 -8.49
CA ASP A 253 -26.56 -2.03 -9.95
C ASP A 253 -26.52 -0.55 -10.42
N ASP A 254 -26.30 0.40 -9.49
CA ASP A 254 -26.31 1.86 -9.74
C ASP A 254 -25.28 2.32 -10.80
N ILE A 255 -24.28 1.50 -11.11
CA ILE A 255 -23.34 1.75 -12.20
C ILE A 255 -24.05 1.96 -13.55
N VAL A 256 -25.19 1.31 -13.79
CA VAL A 256 -25.97 1.48 -15.03
C VAL A 256 -26.42 2.93 -15.17
N ASP A 257 -26.94 3.51 -14.09
CA ASP A 257 -27.42 4.89 -14.07
C ASP A 257 -26.23 5.87 -14.15
N VAL A 258 -25.12 5.55 -13.50
CA VAL A 258 -23.88 6.36 -13.58
C VAL A 258 -23.34 6.43 -15.01
N VAL A 259 -23.35 5.31 -15.75
CA VAL A 259 -22.88 5.28 -17.14
C VAL A 259 -23.83 6.06 -18.05
N ARG A 260 -25.15 5.90 -17.89
CA ARG A 260 -26.13 6.68 -18.66
C ARG A 260 -25.99 8.18 -18.41
N TRP A 261 -25.84 8.57 -17.14
CA TRP A 261 -25.59 9.96 -16.78
C TRP A 261 -24.34 10.51 -17.48
N ALA A 262 -23.24 9.75 -17.49
CA ALA A 262 -22.00 10.18 -18.14
C ALA A 262 -22.14 10.30 -19.67
N GLN A 263 -22.96 9.46 -20.31
CA GLN A 263 -23.27 9.55 -21.74
C GLN A 263 -24.15 10.78 -22.07
N GLU A 264 -25.10 11.11 -21.20
CA GLU A 264 -26.00 12.26 -21.34
C GLU A 264 -25.30 13.59 -21.03
N HIS A 265 -24.30 13.58 -20.15
CA HIS A 265 -23.51 14.74 -19.71
C HIS A 265 -22.07 14.65 -20.22
N ASP A 266 -21.91 14.43 -21.53
CA ASP A 266 -20.63 14.08 -22.16
C ASP A 266 -19.51 15.11 -21.90
N GLU A 267 -19.82 16.40 -21.99
CA GLU A 267 -18.87 17.49 -21.71
C GLU A 267 -18.43 17.49 -20.23
N GLU A 268 -19.36 17.22 -19.32
CA GLU A 268 -19.05 17.14 -17.89
C GLU A 268 -18.19 15.91 -17.58
N ALA A 269 -18.51 14.76 -18.17
CA ALA A 269 -17.70 13.55 -18.07
C ALA A 269 -16.26 13.77 -18.60
N ALA A 270 -16.13 14.45 -19.75
CA ALA A 270 -14.84 14.84 -20.32
C ALA A 270 -14.05 15.75 -19.37
N ARG A 271 -14.71 16.74 -18.76
CA ARG A 271 -14.09 17.63 -17.76
C ARG A 271 -13.59 16.86 -16.54
N ILE A 272 -14.38 15.91 -16.03
CA ILE A 272 -13.96 15.05 -14.91
C ILE A 272 -12.73 14.21 -15.29
N ALA A 273 -12.70 13.65 -16.50
CA ALA A 273 -11.56 12.90 -17.02
C ALA A 273 -10.29 13.77 -17.10
N ALA A 274 -10.42 14.99 -17.61
CA ALA A 274 -9.31 15.94 -17.71
C ALA A 274 -8.78 16.35 -16.32
N ASN A 275 -9.68 16.60 -15.36
CA ASN A 275 -9.29 16.92 -13.97
C ASN A 275 -8.49 15.78 -13.33
N ALA A 276 -8.92 14.52 -13.50
CA ALA A 276 -8.18 13.36 -13.01
C ALA A 276 -6.77 13.27 -13.62
N GLN A 277 -6.66 13.47 -14.92
CA GLN A 277 -5.38 13.43 -15.64
C GLN A 277 -4.44 14.53 -15.16
N GLN A 278 -4.94 15.76 -15.04
CA GLN A 278 -4.17 16.88 -14.51
C GLN A 278 -3.73 16.66 -13.06
N PHE A 279 -4.63 16.15 -12.21
CA PHE A 279 -4.29 15.82 -10.82
C PHE A 279 -3.15 14.80 -10.75
N ALA A 280 -3.22 13.72 -11.52
CA ALA A 280 -2.20 12.68 -11.52
C ALA A 280 -0.84 13.20 -12.02
N GLU A 281 -0.83 13.98 -13.11
CA GLU A 281 0.38 14.61 -13.64
C GLU A 281 1.03 15.57 -12.62
N ALA A 282 0.22 16.37 -11.93
CA ALA A 282 0.69 17.40 -11.01
C ALA A 282 1.07 16.88 -9.62
N HIS A 283 0.43 15.80 -9.14
CA HIS A 283 0.50 15.42 -7.73
C HIS A 283 0.95 13.98 -7.47
N LEU A 284 1.00 13.12 -8.49
CA LEU A 284 1.40 11.72 -8.32
C LEU A 284 2.73 11.37 -9.00
N HIS A 285 3.38 12.32 -9.68
CA HIS A 285 4.71 12.13 -10.27
C HIS A 285 5.81 11.88 -9.22
N ARG A 286 6.96 11.34 -9.64
CA ARG A 286 8.09 10.96 -8.74
C ARG A 286 8.45 12.05 -7.74
N GLY A 287 8.63 13.30 -8.20
CA GLY A 287 9.00 14.42 -7.33
C GLY A 287 8.00 14.67 -6.19
N ALA A 288 6.70 14.63 -6.48
CA ALA A 288 5.65 14.78 -5.48
C ALA A 288 5.66 13.63 -4.45
N ARG A 289 5.87 12.39 -4.91
CA ARG A 289 5.96 11.22 -4.02
C ARG A 289 7.17 11.28 -3.09
N LEU A 290 8.34 11.65 -3.60
CA LEU A 290 9.54 11.84 -2.76
C LEU A 290 9.35 12.97 -1.73
N CYS A 291 8.65 14.05 -2.11
CA CYS A 291 8.26 15.12 -1.18
C CYS A 291 7.31 14.61 -0.07
N TYR A 292 6.35 13.75 -0.42
CA TYR A 292 5.46 13.10 0.54
C TYR A 292 6.25 12.23 1.53
N TYR A 293 7.16 11.37 1.04
CA TYR A 293 8.03 10.56 1.90
C TYR A 293 8.83 11.44 2.85
N ARG A 294 9.48 12.48 2.33
CA ARG A 294 10.25 13.42 3.15
C ARG A 294 9.40 14.00 4.27
N THR A 295 8.23 14.56 3.93
CA THR A 295 7.34 15.20 4.90
C THR A 295 6.89 14.22 5.98
N LEU A 296 6.46 13.01 5.58
CA LEU A 296 6.04 11.97 6.51
C LEU A 296 7.17 11.59 7.47
N ILE A 297 8.37 11.33 6.95
CA ILE A 297 9.50 10.89 7.77
C ILE A 297 10.01 12.02 8.68
N GLU A 298 10.02 13.28 8.21
CA GLU A 298 10.33 14.43 9.05
C GLU A 298 9.33 14.57 10.22
N GLU A 299 8.03 14.38 9.96
CA GLU A 299 7.01 14.39 11.02
C GLU A 299 7.16 13.23 12.01
N LEU A 300 7.55 12.04 11.55
CA LEU A 300 7.86 10.92 12.43
C LEU A 300 9.11 11.22 13.28
N GLY A 301 10.18 11.75 12.67
CA GLY A 301 11.42 12.12 13.35
C GLY A 301 11.18 13.12 14.49
N LYS A 302 10.32 14.14 14.29
CA LYS A 302 9.92 15.11 15.34
C LYS A 302 9.27 14.46 16.57
N ARG A 303 8.72 13.26 16.43
CA ARG A 303 8.02 12.51 17.50
C ARG A 303 8.89 11.44 18.15
N MET A 304 10.09 11.19 17.63
CA MET A 304 11.04 10.24 18.22
C MET A 304 11.56 10.74 19.57
N ARG A 305 11.59 9.85 20.56
CA ARG A 305 11.99 10.17 21.96
C ARG A 305 13.38 9.64 22.35
N TYR A 306 14.12 9.13 21.38
CA TYR A 306 15.48 8.59 21.52
C TYR A 306 16.12 8.56 20.14
N THR A 307 17.45 8.44 20.14
CA THR A 307 18.24 8.27 18.92
C THR A 307 18.32 6.78 18.57
N PRO A 308 17.83 6.36 17.39
CA PRO A 308 18.04 5.01 16.87
C PRO A 308 19.53 4.67 16.72
N SER A 309 19.95 3.44 17.05
CA SER A 309 21.36 3.02 16.97
C SER A 309 21.54 1.55 16.60
N CYS A 310 22.42 1.26 15.65
CA CYS A 310 22.75 -0.11 15.23
C CYS A 310 23.32 -0.99 16.36
N GLU A 311 23.94 -0.42 17.39
CA GLU A 311 24.68 -1.16 18.42
C GLU A 311 23.84 -2.20 19.17
N GLN A 312 22.54 -1.94 19.31
CA GLN A 312 21.62 -2.77 20.10
C GLN A 312 20.74 -3.68 19.25
N ARG A 313 21.08 -3.92 17.98
CA ARG A 313 20.22 -4.67 17.04
C ARG A 313 20.89 -5.92 16.49
N LYS A 314 20.08 -6.97 16.32
CA LYS A 314 20.49 -8.24 15.68
C LYS A 314 20.88 -8.07 14.22
N LEU A 315 20.24 -7.12 13.52
CA LEU A 315 20.52 -6.78 12.13
C LEU A 315 20.57 -5.26 11.97
N CYS A 316 21.58 -4.78 11.25
CA CYS A 316 21.67 -3.40 10.79
C CYS A 316 22.26 -3.38 9.37
N LEU A 317 21.50 -3.92 8.41
CA LEU A 317 21.93 -4.04 7.02
C LEU A 317 21.70 -2.71 6.29
N PRO A 318 22.74 -2.03 5.77
CA PRO A 318 22.53 -0.82 4.97
C PRO A 318 21.67 -1.12 3.74
N LEU A 319 20.68 -0.25 3.51
CA LEU A 319 19.69 -0.47 2.45
C LEU A 319 20.33 -0.44 1.07
N GLY A 320 21.30 0.44 0.82
CA GLY A 320 21.99 0.45 -0.48
C GLY A 320 22.75 -0.86 -0.75
N THR A 321 23.37 -1.47 0.28
CA THR A 321 23.98 -2.81 0.16
C THR A 321 22.93 -3.87 -0.17
N PHE A 322 21.78 -3.83 0.49
CA PHE A 322 20.67 -4.73 0.18
C PHE A 322 20.13 -4.53 -1.24
N LEU A 323 19.91 -3.29 -1.68
CA LEU A 323 19.48 -2.97 -3.04
C LEU A 323 20.52 -3.44 -4.09
N SER A 324 21.81 -3.31 -3.79
CA SER A 324 22.90 -3.82 -4.63
C SER A 324 22.84 -5.34 -4.76
N PHE A 325 22.58 -6.05 -3.65
CA PHE A 325 22.29 -7.50 -3.68
C PHE A 325 21.04 -7.81 -4.52
N LEU A 326 19.93 -7.11 -4.32
CA LEU A 326 18.69 -7.35 -5.07
C LEU A 326 18.85 -7.12 -6.58
N SER A 327 19.74 -6.20 -6.98
CA SER A 327 20.03 -5.94 -8.40
C SER A 327 20.64 -7.13 -9.14
N THR A 328 21.32 -8.03 -8.43
CA THR A 328 21.92 -9.26 -8.97
C THR A 328 21.14 -10.52 -8.57
N TYR A 329 20.17 -10.39 -7.68
CA TYR A 329 19.36 -11.50 -7.21
C TYR A 329 18.44 -12.04 -8.32
N PRO A 330 18.40 -13.36 -8.58
CA PRO A 330 17.65 -13.94 -9.68
C PRO A 330 16.15 -13.97 -9.36
N PHE A 331 15.47 -12.84 -9.52
CA PHE A 331 14.02 -12.79 -9.43
C PHE A 331 13.38 -13.52 -10.62
N PRO A 332 12.31 -14.33 -10.41
CA PRO A 332 11.58 -15.00 -11.48
C PRO A 332 10.93 -14.05 -12.51
N GLN A 333 10.81 -12.76 -12.20
CA GLN A 333 10.16 -11.75 -13.04
C GLN A 333 11.04 -10.49 -13.05
N LYS A 334 11.78 -10.25 -14.13
CA LYS A 334 12.63 -9.06 -14.29
C LYS A 334 11.79 -7.84 -14.62
N LYS A 335 11.93 -6.74 -13.84
CA LYS A 335 11.84 -5.34 -14.32
C LYS A 335 12.79 -4.46 -13.47
N GLN A 336 13.91 -4.04 -14.08
CA GLN A 336 15.10 -3.55 -13.38
C GLN A 336 15.08 -2.03 -13.18
N VAL A 337 14.59 -1.57 -12.03
CA VAL A 337 14.63 -0.14 -11.61
C VAL A 337 15.83 0.15 -10.69
N TYR A 338 16.48 -0.90 -10.17
CA TYR A 338 17.64 -0.79 -9.27
C TYR A 338 18.83 -0.05 -9.90
N PRO A 339 19.25 -0.34 -11.16
CA PRO A 339 20.43 0.30 -11.71
C PRO A 339 20.31 1.82 -11.80
N GLU A 340 19.12 2.33 -12.15
CA GLU A 340 18.83 3.77 -12.16
C GLU A 340 19.10 4.38 -10.78
N VAL A 341 18.44 3.88 -9.74
CA VAL A 341 18.58 4.40 -8.36
C VAL A 341 20.02 4.23 -7.84
N LEU A 342 20.64 3.07 -8.04
CA LEU A 342 21.98 2.79 -7.56
C LEU A 342 23.07 3.57 -8.32
N SER A 343 22.86 3.90 -9.60
CA SER A 343 23.82 4.68 -10.39
C SER A 343 23.87 6.15 -10.03
N HIS A 344 22.76 6.69 -9.49
CA HIS A 344 22.65 8.12 -9.16
C HIS A 344 23.21 8.47 -7.78
N TYR A 345 23.39 7.49 -6.88
CA TYR A 345 23.74 7.75 -5.48
C TYR A 345 24.89 6.87 -5.01
N ASP A 346 25.88 7.48 -4.35
CA ASP A 346 27.00 6.74 -3.77
C ASP A 346 26.53 5.81 -2.64
N ASN A 347 26.94 4.54 -2.76
CA ASN A 347 26.73 3.49 -1.79
C ASN A 347 28.05 2.80 -1.38
N THR A 348 29.19 3.30 -1.84
CA THR A 348 30.50 2.66 -1.66
C THR A 348 31.14 2.94 -0.30
N SER A 349 30.58 3.89 0.46
CA SER A 349 31.17 4.45 1.68
C SER A 349 30.29 4.28 2.94
N VAL A 350 29.33 3.35 2.92
CA VAL A 350 28.37 3.17 4.03
C VAL A 350 28.94 2.29 5.16
N PRO A 351 28.84 2.70 6.44
CA PRO A 351 29.28 1.88 7.58
C PRO A 351 28.67 0.48 7.56
N TYR A 352 29.47 -0.52 7.95
CA TYR A 352 29.09 -1.93 8.06
C TYR A 352 28.83 -2.66 6.74
N ALA A 353 28.94 -2.01 5.58
CA ALA A 353 28.68 -2.63 4.28
C ALA A 353 29.57 -3.86 4.00
N ASP A 354 30.82 -3.84 4.48
CA ASP A 354 31.79 -4.92 4.39
C ASP A 354 31.35 -6.23 5.08
N LYS A 355 30.45 -6.13 6.07
CA LYS A 355 29.92 -7.28 6.81
C LYS A 355 28.82 -8.04 6.05
N PHE A 356 28.30 -7.49 4.97
CA PHE A 356 27.11 -8.01 4.28
C PHE A 356 27.42 -8.37 2.82
N THR A 357 28.15 -9.47 2.62
CA THR A 357 28.34 -10.05 1.28
C THR A 357 27.02 -10.58 0.72
N ALA A 358 26.96 -10.77 -0.61
CA ALA A 358 25.77 -11.32 -1.26
C ALA A 358 25.36 -12.69 -0.70
N ASP A 359 26.32 -13.57 -0.42
CA ASP A 359 26.06 -14.88 0.18
C ASP A 359 25.59 -14.77 1.63
N ALA A 360 26.13 -13.83 2.40
CA ALA A 360 25.67 -13.56 3.75
C ALA A 360 24.20 -13.11 3.74
N ILE A 361 23.84 -12.13 2.90
CA ILE A 361 22.45 -11.65 2.77
C ILE A 361 21.53 -12.80 2.34
N LYS A 362 21.95 -13.61 1.35
CA LYS A 362 21.17 -14.77 0.89
C LYS A 362 20.91 -15.77 2.01
N SER A 363 21.91 -16.04 2.86
CA SER A 363 21.74 -16.89 4.04
C SER A 363 20.80 -16.26 5.07
N MET A 364 20.92 -14.95 5.31
CA MET A 364 20.04 -14.22 6.25
C MET A 364 18.56 -14.28 5.84
N LEU A 365 18.27 -14.25 4.53
CA LEU A 365 16.90 -14.36 4.00
C LEU A 365 16.25 -15.74 4.25
N GLN A 366 17.02 -16.75 4.64
CA GLN A 366 16.54 -18.10 4.94
C GLN A 366 16.55 -18.42 6.45
N ASP A 367 17.03 -17.50 7.28
CA ASP A 367 17.24 -17.68 8.71
C ASP A 367 16.28 -16.80 9.51
N ASP A 368 15.38 -17.44 10.27
CA ASP A 368 14.30 -16.78 11.00
C ASP A 368 14.78 -15.82 12.09
N LYS A 369 16.04 -15.92 12.52
CA LYS A 369 16.64 -14.99 13.48
C LYS A 369 16.76 -13.55 12.94
N PHE A 370 16.73 -13.36 11.62
CA PHE A 370 16.77 -12.06 10.97
C PHE A 370 15.40 -11.59 10.48
N TRP A 371 14.38 -12.43 10.63
CA TRP A 371 13.01 -12.07 10.30
C TRP A 371 12.41 -11.22 11.44
N PRO A 372 11.20 -10.69 11.29
CA PRO A 372 10.55 -9.83 12.29
C PRO A 372 10.16 -10.54 13.62
N TRP A 373 10.87 -11.60 14.00
CA TRP A 373 10.56 -12.43 15.16
C TRP A 373 11.29 -11.92 16.41
N ASP A 374 10.53 -11.41 17.38
CA ASP A 374 11.07 -11.10 18.71
C ASP A 374 11.02 -12.37 19.57
N THR A 375 12.11 -13.13 19.59
CA THR A 375 12.31 -14.22 20.57
C THR A 375 12.98 -13.77 21.86
N ASP A 376 13.57 -12.57 21.88
CA ASP A 376 14.37 -12.08 23.02
C ASP A 376 13.53 -11.51 24.15
N ILE A 377 12.21 -11.41 23.95
CA ILE A 377 11.28 -10.88 24.94
C ILE A 377 10.28 -12.00 25.24
N PRO A 378 10.32 -12.63 26.43
CA PRO A 378 9.34 -13.63 26.80
C PRO A 378 7.92 -13.01 26.68
N PRO A 379 6.93 -13.75 26.16
CA PRO A 379 5.56 -13.27 26.14
C PRO A 379 5.16 -12.86 27.56
N LEU A 380 4.37 -11.77 27.68
CA LEU A 380 3.90 -11.30 28.98
C LEU A 380 3.29 -12.48 29.76
N ASP A 381 3.74 -12.66 31.01
CA ASP A 381 3.33 -13.66 31.99
C ASP A 381 1.85 -13.57 32.38
N HIS A 382 1.23 -12.43 32.10
CA HIS A 382 -0.20 -12.20 32.11
C HIS A 382 -0.63 -11.68 30.74
N GLN A 383 -1.66 -12.28 30.13
CA GLN A 383 -2.28 -11.80 28.89
C GLN A 383 -3.18 -10.60 29.23
N PRO A 384 -2.80 -9.34 28.95
CA PRO A 384 -3.60 -8.19 29.35
C PRO A 384 -4.75 -7.93 28.36
N TYR A 385 -4.69 -8.52 27.16
CA TYR A 385 -5.51 -8.13 26.00
C TYR A 385 -6.56 -9.16 25.58
N PHE A 386 -6.64 -10.30 26.29
CA PHE A 386 -7.70 -11.27 26.14
C PHE A 386 -8.14 -11.78 27.52
N PRO A 387 -9.30 -11.40 28.06
CA PRO A 387 -9.87 -12.19 29.13
C PRO A 387 -10.16 -13.57 28.54
N ARG A 388 -9.55 -14.62 29.10
CA ARG A 388 -10.05 -15.99 28.89
C ARG A 388 -11.56 -15.90 29.08
N ARG A 389 -12.36 -16.18 28.05
CA ARG A 389 -13.76 -16.51 28.27
C ARG A 389 -13.74 -17.57 29.36
N ARG A 390 -14.19 -17.23 30.56
CA ARG A 390 -14.44 -18.22 31.61
C ARG A 390 -15.30 -19.26 30.91
N ARG A 391 -14.78 -20.48 30.75
CA ARG A 391 -15.64 -21.64 30.52
C ARG A 391 -16.73 -21.47 31.56
N ARG A 392 -17.99 -21.28 31.13
CA ARG A 392 -19.11 -21.48 32.04
C ARG A 392 -18.92 -22.91 32.53
N ALA A 393 -18.51 -23.04 33.79
CA ALA A 393 -18.63 -24.29 34.48
C ALA A 393 -20.10 -24.68 34.30
N ALA A 394 -20.33 -25.85 33.73
CA ALA A 394 -21.66 -26.45 33.77
C ALA A 394 -22.06 -26.48 35.24
N ALA A 395 -23.07 -25.68 35.58
CA ALA A 395 -23.69 -25.75 36.89
C ALA A 395 -24.69 -26.91 36.83
N ARG A 396 -24.30 -27.99 37.51
CA ARG A 396 -25.03 -29.21 37.87
C ARG A 396 -25.25 -30.23 36.76
#